data_AF-A0A3N5MWX0-F1
#
_entry.id   AF-A0A3N5MWX0-F1
#
_cell.length_a   1.000
_cell.length_b   1.000
_cell.length_c   1.000
_cell.angle_alpha   90.00
_cell.angle_beta   90.00
_cell.angle_gamma   90.00
#
_symmetry.space_group_name_H-M   'P 1'
#
loop_
_entity.id
_entity.type
_entity.pdbx_description
1 polymer ?
#
loop_
_entity_poly.entity_id
_entity_poly.type
_entity_poly.pdbx_seq_one_letter_code
_entity_poly.pdbx_strand_id
1 'polypeptide(L)' 'MSDLTQLTLVQARQGLAAKRFSAAELTAAFLEAIAASNKSLNAYVLPTPDYALAQ' A
#
# COMPACT_ATOMS: atom_id res chain seq x y z
N MET A 1 5.27 11.40 5.67
CA MET A 1 4.72 10.06 6.03
C MET A 1 3.91 9.45 4.88
N SER A 2 4.29 9.64 3.60
CA SER A 2 3.49 9.08 2.48
C SER A 2 4.23 8.97 1.14
N ASP A 3 5.54 8.70 1.13
CA ASP A 3 6.23 8.47 -0.16
C ASP A 3 6.17 7.01 -0.62
N LEU A 4 5.83 6.07 0.26
CA LEU A 4 5.77 4.63 -0.07
C LEU A 4 4.73 4.32 -1.15
N THR A 5 3.63 5.08 -1.21
CA THR A 5 2.57 4.91 -2.21
C THR A 5 2.88 5.58 -3.55
N GLN A 6 3.89 6.45 -3.61
CA GLN A 6 4.37 7.07 -4.85
C GLN A 6 5.57 6.36 -5.47
N LEU A 7 6.09 5.33 -4.79
CA LEU A 7 7.17 4.52 -5.33
C LEU A 7 6.70 3.76 -6.56
N THR A 8 7.56 3.76 -7.59
CA THR A 8 7.37 2.84 -8.72
C THR A 8 7.50 1.39 -8.24
N LEU A 9 6.90 0.44 -8.96
CA LEU A 9 7.02 -0.98 -8.65
C LEU A 9 8.50 -1.43 -8.50
N VAL A 10 9.39 -0.84 -9.31
CA VAL A 10 10.83 -1.08 -9.24
C VAL A 10 11.42 -0.58 -7.92
N GLN A 11 11.08 0.63 -7.49
CA GLN A 11 11.55 1.20 -6.22
C GLN A 11 10.97 0.47 -5.01
N ALA A 12 9.70 0.08 -5.06
CA ALA A 12 9.07 -0.73 -4.01
C ALA A 12 9.80 -2.08 -3.85
N ARG A 13 10.08 -2.76 -4.97
CA ARG A 13 10.81 -4.04 -4.97
C ARG A 13 12.25 -3.88 -4.46
N GLN A 14 12.94 -2.82 -4.86
CA GLN A 14 14.28 -2.51 -4.37
C GLN A 14 14.29 -2.18 -2.87
N GLY A 15 13.29 -1.44 -2.38
CA GLY A 15 13.15 -1.13 -0.95
C GLY A 15 12.88 -2.36 -0.09
N LEU A 16 12.06 -3.29 -0.59
CA LEU A 16 11.85 -4.62 0.02
C LEU A 16 13.14 -5.45 0.04
N ALA A 17 13.86 -5.51 -1.08
CA ALA A 17 15.13 -6.22 -1.17
C ALA A 17 16.21 -5.61 -0.25
N ALA A 18 16.22 -4.28 -0.13
CA ALA A 18 17.10 -3.53 0.76
C ALA A 18 16.61 -3.53 2.22
N LYS A 19 15.50 -4.22 2.55
CA LYS A 19 14.89 -4.29 3.88
C LYS A 19 14.63 -2.92 4.52
N ARG A 20 14.34 -1.91 3.71
CA ARG A 20 14.00 -0.56 4.20
C ARG A 20 12.59 -0.49 4.79
N PHE A 21 11.72 -1.40 4.38
CA PHE A 21 10.37 -1.61 4.87
C PHE A 21 9.97 -3.06 4.59
N SER A 22 8.98 -3.54 5.32
CA SER A 22 8.39 -4.86 5.15
C SER A 22 7.24 -4.83 4.13
N ALA A 23 6.89 -6.01 3.61
CA ALA A 23 5.71 -6.16 2.76
C ALA A 23 4.43 -5.72 3.49
N ALA A 24 4.31 -6.05 4.78
CA ALA A 24 3.17 -5.65 5.61
C ALA A 24 3.06 -4.12 5.75
N GLU A 25 4.17 -3.41 5.98
CA GLU A 25 4.18 -1.94 6.07
C GLU A 25 3.82 -1.28 4.73
N LEU A 26 4.30 -1.84 3.62
CA LEU A 26 3.94 -1.36 2.29
C LEU A 26 2.44 -1.53 2.04
N THR A 27 1.90 -2.72 2.33
CA THR A 27 0.46 -3.00 2.19
C THR A 27 -0.38 -2.09 3.07
N ALA A 28 0.00 -1.90 4.34
CA ALA A 28 -0.69 -1.00 5.25
C ALA A 28 -0.72 0.45 4.71
N ALA A 29 0.41 0.96 4.20
CA ALA A 29 0.48 2.30 3.63
C ALA A 29 -0.46 2.48 2.41
N PHE A 30 -0.58 1.46 1.55
CA PHE A 30 -1.55 1.50 0.45
C PHE A 30 -2.99 1.45 0.94
N LEU A 31 -3.30 0.61 1.92
CA LEU A 31 -4.64 0.50 2.50
C LEU A 31 -5.09 1.81 3.16
N GLU A 32 -4.19 2.50 3.87
CA GLU A 32 -4.49 3.81 4.44
C GLU A 32 -4.78 4.87 3.37
N ALA A 33 -3.97 4.91 2.30
CA ALA A 33 -4.19 5.83 1.19
C ALA A 33 -5.53 5.56 0.46
N ILE A 34 -5.88 4.28 0.29
CA ILE A 34 -7.18 3.84 -0.23
C ILE A 34 -8.29 4.28 0.72
N ALA A 35 -8.18 4.04 2.03
CA ALA A 35 -9.21 4.43 2.99
C ALA A 35 -9.46 5.95 2.99
N ALA A 36 -8.41 6.76 2.85
CA ALA A 36 -8.51 8.21 2.79
C ALA A 36 -9.12 8.73 1.46
N SER A 37 -8.78 8.09 0.33
CA SER A 37 -9.11 8.61 -1.01
C SER A 37 -10.31 7.94 -1.67
N ASN A 38 -10.67 6.71 -1.26
CA ASN A 38 -11.71 5.94 -1.92
C ASN A 38 -13.11 6.57 -1.75
N LYS A 39 -13.35 7.30 -0.65
CA LYS A 39 -14.62 8.01 -0.44
C LYS A 39 -14.89 9.11 -1.49
N SER A 40 -13.84 9.71 -2.06
CA SER A 40 -13.98 10.77 -3.07
C SER A 40 -13.83 10.23 -4.49
N LEU A 41 -12.99 9.22 -4.69
CA LEU A 41 -12.71 8.66 -6.02
C LEU A 41 -13.64 7.52 -6.41
N ASN A 42 -14.27 6.82 -5.44
CA ASN A 42 -15.04 5.58 -5.65
C ASN A 42 -14.30 4.56 -6.54
N ALA A 43 -12.97 4.48 -6.40
CA ALA A 43 -12.12 3.63 -7.24
C ALA A 43 -12.21 2.14 -6.87
N TYR A 44 -12.56 1.83 -5.62
CA TYR A 44 -12.68 0.47 -5.11
C TYR A 44 -14.09 0.22 -4.57
N VAL A 45 -14.75 -0.81 -5.10
CA VAL A 45 -16.13 -1.20 -4.74
C VAL A 45 -16.18 -1.91 -3.39
N LEU A 46 -15.26 -2.85 -3.14
CA LEU A 46 -15.16 -3.56 -1.86
C LEU A 46 -13.68 -3.67 -1.46
N PRO A 47 -13.18 -2.83 -0.53
CA PRO A 47 -11.83 -2.98 0.00
C PRO A 47 -11.75 -4.21 0.93
N THR A 48 -10.74 -5.05 0.73
CA THR A 48 -10.48 -6.28 1.53
C THR A 48 -9.11 -6.22 2.24
N PRO A 49 -8.93 -5.29 3.20
CA PRO A 49 -7.65 -5.07 3.87
C PRO A 49 -7.12 -6.32 4.60
N ASP A 50 -7.99 -7.10 5.23
CA ASP A 50 -7.60 -8.28 6.01
C ASP A 50 -6.97 -9.38 5.13
N TYR A 51 -7.52 -9.59 3.93
CA TYR A 51 -6.95 -10.54 2.97
C TYR A 51 -5.62 -10.07 2.41
N ALA A 52 -5.44 -8.75 2.24
CA ALA A 52 -4.19 -8.17 1.75
C ALA A 52 -3.06 -8.28 2.79
N LEU A 53 -3.39 -8.21 4.09
CA LEU A 53 -2.43 -8.37 5.19
C LEU A 53 -2.07 -9.83 5.48
N ALA A 54 -2.86 -10.80 5.00
CA ALA A 54 -2.67 -12.22 5.27
C ALA A 54 -1.90 -13.00 4.19
N GLN A 55 -1.41 -12.34 3.13
CA GLN A 55 -0.55 -12.94 2.08
C GLN A 55 0.91 -13.04 2.49
#